data_AF-A0A2D5HJ43-F1
#
_entry.id   AF-A0A2D5HJ43-F1
#
_cell.length_a   1.000
_cell.length_b   1.000
_cell.length_c   1.000
_cell.angle_alpha   90.00
_cell.angle_beta   90.00
_cell.angle_gamma   90.00
#
_symmetry.space_group_name_H-M   'P 1'
#
loop_
_entity.id
_entity.type
_entity.pdbx_description
1 polymer ?
#
loop_
_entity_poly.entity_id
_entity_poly.type
_entity_poly.pdbx_seq_one_letter_code
_entity_poly.pdbx_strand_id
1 'polypeptide(L)' 'MNIGQEALVVCTDNDKTVKGKIIRLYRGGLDVAIDNTIIKMQLKKNNVYVGLLHGLEFTFTDNH' A
#
# COMPACT_ATOMS: atom_id res chain seq x y z
N MET A 1 -3.46 6.51 10.52
CA MET A 1 -2.92 5.22 10.00
C MET A 1 -2.30 4.38 11.12
N ASN A 2 -2.75 3.13 11.31
CA ASN A 2 -2.27 2.23 12.37
C ASN A 2 -1.88 0.84 11.86
N ILE A 3 -1.02 0.14 12.59
CA ILE A 3 -0.75 -1.29 12.34
C ILE A 3 -2.03 -2.08 12.58
N GLY A 4 -2.34 -2.99 11.67
CA GLY A 4 -3.53 -3.83 11.70
C GLY A 4 -4.76 -3.23 11.02
N GLN A 5 -4.71 -1.97 10.61
CA GLN A 5 -5.76 -1.31 9.85
C GLN A 5 -5.80 -1.88 8.42
N GLU A 6 -7.01 -2.02 7.88
CA GLU A 6 -7.23 -2.34 6.47
C GLU A 6 -6.80 -1.17 5.57
N ALA A 7 -6.15 -1.49 4.46
CA ALA A 7 -5.68 -0.55 3.45
C ALA A 7 -6.22 -0.98 2.08
N LEU A 8 -6.92 -0.07 1.40
CA LEU A 8 -7.36 -0.28 0.02
C LEU A 8 -6.22 0.10 -0.93
N VAL A 9 -5.65 -0.90 -1.57
CA VAL A 9 -4.53 -0.75 -2.49
C VAL A 9 -5.06 -0.84 -3.93
N VAL A 10 -4.71 0.12 -4.77
CA VAL A 10 -5.13 0.20 -6.17
C VAL A 10 -3.95 -0.13 -7.08
N CYS A 11 -4.11 -1.14 -7.94
CA CYS A 11 -3.15 -1.44 -9.00
C CYS A 11 -3.33 -0.43 -10.14
N THR A 12 -2.28 0.31 -10.48
CA THR A 12 -2.36 1.39 -11.50
C THR A 12 -2.41 0.86 -12.93
N ASP A 13 -2.02 -0.40 -13.14
CA ASP A 13 -1.98 -1.02 -14.46
C ASP A 13 -3.37 -1.45 -14.96
N ASN A 14 -4.25 -1.88 -14.04
CA ASN A 14 -5.57 -2.45 -14.38
C ASN A 14 -6.72 -1.90 -13.53
N ASP A 15 -6.49 -0.82 -12.77
CA ASP A 15 -7.46 -0.17 -11.86
C ASP A 15 -8.13 -1.11 -10.83
N LYS A 16 -7.54 -2.28 -10.61
CA LYS A 16 -8.07 -3.26 -9.64
C LYS A 16 -7.74 -2.80 -8.23
N THR A 17 -8.77 -2.79 -7.39
CA THR A 17 -8.61 -2.49 -5.96
C THR A 17 -8.55 -3.80 -5.16
N VAL A 18 -7.58 -3.90 -4.27
CA VAL A 18 -7.38 -5.05 -3.39
C VAL A 18 -7.30 -4.57 -1.94
N LYS A 19 -7.89 -5.34 -1.03
CA LYS A 19 -7.78 -5.08 0.40
C LYS A 19 -6.51 -5.71 0.92
N GLY A 20 -5.70 -4.90 1.60
CA GLY A 20 -4.54 -5.35 2.35
C GLY A 20 -4.62 -4.94 3.81
N LYS A 21 -3.65 -5.37 4.60
CA LYS A 21 -3.51 -5.03 6.01
C LYS A 21 -2.15 -4.40 6.25
N ILE A 22 -2.11 -3.27 6.94
CA ILE A 22 -0.85 -2.62 7.30
C ILE A 22 -0.18 -3.46 8.38
N ILE A 23 0.98 -4.03 8.07
CA ILE A 23 1.73 -4.89 9.00
C ILE A 23 2.96 -4.19 9.59
N ARG A 24 3.42 -3.12 8.95
CA ARG A 24 4.58 -2.35 9.40
C ARG A 24 4.45 -0.90 9.00
N LEU A 25 4.81 0.01 9.91
CA LEU A 25 4.98 1.44 9.65
C LEU A 25 6.45 1.81 9.87
N TYR A 26 6.99 2.67 9.02
CA TYR A 26 8.34 3.21 9.19
C TYR A 26 8.43 4.63 8.62
N ARG A 27 9.55 5.31 8.91
CA ARG A 27 9.75 6.67 8.42
C ARG A 27 9.81 6.68 6.89
N GLY A 28 8.81 7.28 6.26
CA GLY A 28 8.71 7.39 4.81
C GLY A 28 8.03 6.23 4.10
N GLY A 29 7.31 5.35 4.81
CA GLY A 29 6.56 4.27 4.17
C GLY A 29 5.96 3.25 5.13
N LEU A 30 5.50 2.14 4.55
CA LEU A 30 4.84 1.06 5.26
C LEU A 30 4.85 -0.22 4.44
N ASP A 31 4.66 -1.36 5.10
CA ASP A 31 4.45 -2.63 4.42
C ASP A 31 2.96 -3.03 4.53
N VAL A 32 2.33 -3.34 3.40
CA VAL A 32 0.96 -3.88 3.32
C VAL A 32 1.01 -5.36 2.98
N ALA A 33 0.39 -6.19 3.81
CA ALA A 33 0.14 -7.59 3.47
C ALA A 33 -1.14 -7.72 2.64
N ILE A 34 -1.05 -8.41 1.51
CA ILE A 34 -2.17 -8.78 0.64
C ILE A 34 -2.09 -10.29 0.42
N ASP A 35 -3.10 -11.02 0.90
CA ASP A 35 -3.10 -12.48 0.93
C ASP A 35 -1.78 -13.05 1.49
N ASN A 36 -0.98 -13.69 0.63
CA ASN A 36 0.30 -14.31 0.99
C ASN A 36 1.52 -13.51 0.52
N THR A 37 1.32 -12.23 0.18
CA THR A 37 2.35 -11.35 -0.36
C THR A 37 2.46 -10.06 0.46
N ILE A 38 3.67 -9.48 0.52
CA ILE A 38 3.91 -8.20 1.19
C ILE A 38 4.36 -7.19 0.15
N ILE A 39 3.66 -6.06 0.08
CA ILE A 39 4.01 -4.93 -0.77
C ILE A 39 4.66 -3.85 0.08
N LYS A 40 5.88 -3.49 -0.28
CA LYS A 40 6.62 -2.38 0.33
C LYS A 40 6.15 -1.08 -0.29
N MET A 41 5.46 -0.27 0.50
CA MET A 41 4.90 0.99 0.07
C MET A 41 5.79 2.13 0.56
N GLN A 42 6.21 3.02 -0.34
CA GLN A 42 6.94 4.24 -0.01
C GLN A 42 6.01 5.44 -0.05
N LEU A 43 6.08 6.27 0.99
CA LEU A 43 5.39 7.56 1.02
C LEU A 43 5.95 8.46 -0.09
N LYS A 44 5.07 8.90 -0.97
CA LYS A 44 5.29 9.98 -1.92
C LYS A 44 4.58 11.24 -1.41
N LYS A 45 4.36 12.21 -2.29
CA LYS A 45 3.69 13.48 -1.92
C LYS A 45 2.20 13.24 -1.64
N ASN A 46 1.58 14.14 -0.89
CA ASN A 46 0.14 14.18 -0.62
C ASN A 46 -0.43 12.89 0.00
N ASN A 47 0.29 12.26 0.93
CA ASN A 47 -0.14 11.03 1.61
C ASN A 47 -0.44 9.85 0.65
N VAL A 48 0.12 9.91 -0.55
CA VAL A 48 0.07 8.81 -1.52
C VAL A 48 1.27 7.91 -1.25
N TYR A 49 1.02 6.63 -1.11
CA TYR A 49 2.03 5.60 -0.98
C TYR A 49 2.08 4.76 -2.25
N VAL A 50 3.28 4.43 -2.69
CA VAL A 50 3.51 3.68 -3.93
C VAL A 50 4.39 2.47 -3.65
N GLY A 51 3.97 1.30 -4.09
CA GLY A 51 4.69 0.05 -3.98
C GLY A 51 4.77 -0.67 -5.32
N LEU A 52 5.80 -1.49 -5.48
CA LEU A 52 6.01 -2.32 -6.65
C LEU A 52 5.98 -3.79 -6.24
N LEU A 53 5.22 -4.60 -6.97
CA LEU A 53 5.19 -6.04 -6.77
C LEU A 53 5.09 -6.73 -8.13
N HIS A 54 6.07 -7.59 -8.43
CA HIS A 54 6.14 -8.38 -9.66
C HIS A 54 6.01 -7.54 -10.95
N GLY A 55 6.54 -6.32 -10.95
CA GLY A 55 6.47 -5.41 -12.10
C GLY A 55 5.17 -4.58 -12.18
N LEU A 56 4.22 -4.81 -11.29
CA LEU A 56 3.01 -4.01 -11.17
C LEU A 56 3.19 -2.93 -10.11
N GLU A 57 2.66 -1.74 -10.38
CA GLU A 57 2.62 -0.62 -9.45
C GLU A 57 1.29 -0.59 -8.70
N PHE A 58 1.39 -0.36 -7.39
CA PHE A 58 0.30 -0.31 -6.47
C PHE A 58 0.33 1.01 -5.69
N THR A 59 -0.83 1.60 -5.50
CA THR A 59 -0.99 2.87 -4.81
C THR A 59 -1.96 2.74 -3.64
N PHE A 60 -1.69 3.48 -2.58
CA PHE A 60 -2.56 3.58 -1.42
C PHE A 60 -2.60 5.04 -0.99
N THR A 61 -3.79 5.60 -0.76
CA THR A 61 -3.95 6.99 -0.32
C THR A 61 -4.57 7.01 1.06
N ASP A 62 -3.87 7.64 2.01
CA ASP A 62 -4.41 7.91 3.35
C ASP A 62 -5.28 9.17 3.27
N ASN A 63 -6.59 8.98 3.10
CA ASN A 63 -7.59 10.03 3.28
C ASN A 63 -7.91 10.10 4.78
N HIS A 64 -7.15 10.92 5.49
CA HIS A 64 -7.28 11.15 6.93
C HIS A 64 -8.70 11.63 7.31
#